data_AF-A0A2I0PX67-F1
#
_entry.id   AF-A0A2I0PX67-F1
#
_cell.length_a   1.000
_cell.length_b   1.000
_cell.length_c   1.000
_cell.angle_alpha   90.00
_cell.angle_beta   90.00
_cell.angle_gamma   90.00
#
_symmetry.space_group_name_H-M   'P 1'
#
loop_
_entity.id
_entity.type
_entity.pdbx_description
1 polymer ?
#
loop_
_entity_poly.entity_id
_entity_poly.type
_entity_poly.pdbx_seq_one_letter_code
_entity_poly.pdbx_strand_id
1 'polypeptide(L)' 'MIKNSVKPEIPGTRSGYVIRFTCPECSTENSIVNKSPRDHYKATRDAACKNCKKRSRIITPDMHHTAYTSV' A
#
# COMPACT_ATOMS: atom_id res chain seq x y z
N MET A 1 20.91 19.87 -6.29
CA MET A 1 19.90 18.99 -6.93
C MET A 1 19.10 18.31 -5.82
N ILE A 2 17.90 18.78 -5.53
CA ILE A 2 17.04 18.16 -4.52
C ILE A 2 16.53 16.86 -5.15
N LYS A 3 17.12 15.72 -4.77
CA LYS A 3 16.56 14.40 -5.08
C LYS A 3 15.27 14.29 -4.27
N ASN A 4 14.17 14.82 -4.81
CA ASN A 4 12.84 14.41 -4.39
C ASN A 4 12.74 12.92 -4.75
N SER A 5 13.21 12.07 -3.84
CA SER A 5 13.01 10.63 -3.92
C SER A 5 11.53 10.39 -3.59
N VAL A 6 10.68 10.74 -4.57
CA VAL A 6 9.25 10.46 -4.52
C VAL A 6 9.17 8.94 -4.50
N LYS A 7 8.86 8.39 -3.33
CA LYS A 7 8.65 6.96 -3.18
C LYS A 7 7.51 6.58 -4.14
N PRO A 8 7.66 5.51 -4.95
CA PRO A 8 6.59 5.12 -5.85
C PRO A 8 5.33 4.80 -5.06
N GLU A 9 4.20 5.34 -5.50
CA GLU A 9 2.87 5.06 -4.96
C GLU A 9 2.30 3.81 -5.66
N ILE A 10 1.91 2.81 -4.87
CA ILE A 10 1.46 1.52 -5.37
C ILE A 10 0.08 1.21 -4.77
N PRO A 11 -0.93 0.85 -5.58
CA PRO A 11 -2.20 0.37 -5.06
C PRO A 11 -2.02 -0.99 -4.38
N GLY A 12 -2.49 -1.11 -3.13
CA GLY A 12 -2.60 -2.40 -2.45
C GLY A 12 -3.94 -3.06 -2.73
N THR A 13 -4.01 -4.38 -2.53
CA THR A 13 -5.25 -5.15 -2.48
C THR A 13 -5.49 -5.61 -1.05
N ARG A 14 -6.70 -5.47 -0.52
CA ARG A 14 -7.01 -5.87 0.87
C ARG A 14 -7.72 -7.22 0.91
N SER A 15 -7.29 -8.06 1.84
CA SER A 15 -7.94 -9.31 2.21
C SER A 15 -8.01 -9.37 3.73
N GLY A 16 -9.17 -9.02 4.30
CA GLY A 16 -9.34 -8.87 5.75
C GLY A 16 -8.40 -7.82 6.34
N TYR A 17 -7.54 -8.24 7.28
CA TYR A 17 -6.55 -7.39 7.95
C TYR A 17 -5.22 -7.28 7.19
N VAL A 18 -5.10 -7.88 6.00
CA VAL A 18 -3.86 -7.92 5.23
C VAL A 18 -3.98 -7.07 3.97
N ILE A 19 -2.98 -6.24 3.71
CA ILE A 19 -2.81 -5.49 2.46
C ILE A 19 -1.70 -6.17 1.66
N ARG A 20 -2.01 -6.67 0.47
CA ARG A 20 -1.05 -7.27 -0.46
C ARG A 20 -0.64 -6.23 -1.51
N PHE A 21 0.62 -6.27 -1.94
CA PHE A 21 1.11 -5.41 -3.01
C PHE A 21 2.31 -6.04 -3.73
N THR A 22 2.48 -5.71 -5.00
CA THR A 22 3.61 -6.17 -5.81
C THR A 22 4.66 -5.08 -5.90
N CYS A 23 5.93 -5.41 -5.67
CA CYS A 23 7.01 -4.45 -5.79
C CYS A 23 7.28 -4.14 -7.29
N PRO A 24 7.27 -2.87 -7.71
CA PRO A 24 7.44 -2.50 -9.12
C PRO A 24 8.86 -2.74 -9.64
N GLU A 25 9.82 -2.97 -8.74
CA GLU A 25 11.25 -3.03 -9.04
C GLU A 25 11.75 -4.46 -9.24
N CYS A 26 11.15 -5.42 -8.54
CA CYS A 26 11.59 -6.82 -8.55
C CYS A 26 10.42 -7.81 -8.68
N SER A 27 9.22 -7.30 -8.98
CA SER A 27 7.96 -8.03 -9.15
C SER A 27 7.60 -8.98 -8.00
N THR A 28 8.25 -8.84 -6.85
CA THR A 28 8.02 -9.70 -5.68
C THR A 28 6.73 -9.29 -4.99
N GLU A 29 5.92 -10.27 -4.61
CA GLU A 29 4.72 -10.05 -3.78
C GLU A 29 5.08 -9.82 -2.31
N ASN A 30 4.43 -8.82 -1.73
CA ASN A 30 4.60 -8.38 -0.36
C ASN A 30 3.24 -8.22 0.33
N SER A 31 3.26 -8.22 1.65
CA SER A 31 2.06 -8.07 2.47
C SER A 31 2.32 -7.22 3.71
N ILE A 32 1.35 -6.41 4.09
CA ILE A 32 1.32 -5.64 5.33
C ILE A 32 0.16 -6.17 6.16
N VAL A 33 0.44 -6.64 7.37
CA VAL A 33 -0.60 -7.01 8.34
C VAL A 33 -0.97 -5.77 9.12
N ASN A 34 -2.24 -5.39 9.08
CA ASN A 34 -2.75 -4.30 9.88
C ASN A 34 -3.20 -4.83 11.25
N LYS A 35 -2.60 -4.30 12.31
CA LYS A 35 -2.86 -4.72 13.70
C LYS A 35 -3.93 -3.87 14.40
N SER A 36 -4.40 -2.79 13.76
CA SER A 36 -5.48 -1.96 14.29
C SER A 36 -6.85 -2.48 13.87
N PRO A 37 -7.95 -2.03 14.52
CA PRO A 37 -9.30 -2.19 13.99
C PRO A 37 -9.50 -1.42 12.68
N ARG A 38 -10.46 -1.87 11.85
CA ARG A 38 -10.72 -1.37 10.49
C ARG A 38 -10.89 0.15 10.42
N ASP A 39 -11.57 0.73 11.41
CA ASP A 39 -11.88 2.17 11.46
C ASP A 39 -10.65 3.06 11.66
N HIS A 40 -9.54 2.46 12.10
CA HIS A 40 -8.26 3.15 12.33
C HIS A 40 -7.22 2.78 11.27
N TYR A 41 -7.64 2.31 10.09
CA TYR A 41 -6.70 2.01 9.02
C TYR A 41 -6.17 3.31 8.43
N LYS A 42 -4.87 3.35 8.15
CA LYS A 42 -4.27 4.49 7.44
C LYS A 42 -4.55 4.36 5.95
N ALA A 43 -4.94 5.47 5.32
CA ALA A 43 -5.16 5.54 3.87
C ALA A 43 -3.90 5.19 3.05
N THR A 44 -2.71 5.53 3.56
CA THR A 44 -1.43 5.14 2.95
C THR A 44 -0.46 4.60 3.99
N ARG A 45 0.42 3.67 3.60
CA ARG A 45 1.48 3.11 4.44
C ARG A 45 2.81 3.03 3.70
N ASP A 46 3.88 3.43 4.35
CA ASP A 46 5.23 3.14 3.86
C ASP A 46 5.58 1.67 4.12
N ALA A 47 6.04 0.98 3.08
CA ALA A 47 6.52 -0.39 3.18
C ALA A 47 7.81 -0.57 2.37
N ALA A 48 8.70 -1.45 2.86
CA ALA A 48 9.87 -1.89 2.12
C ALA A 48 9.60 -3.27 1.51
N CYS A 49 10.04 -3.49 0.28
CA CYS A 49 9.98 -4.81 -0.32
C CYS A 49 10.83 -5.80 0.50
N LYS A 50 10.31 -7.01 0.76
CA LYS A 50 11.04 -8.07 1.48
C LYS A 50 12.31 -8.50 0.75
N ASN A 51 12.30 -8.45 -0.58
CA ASN A 51 13.39 -8.88 -1.45
C ASN A 51 14.40 -7.73 -1.69
N CYS A 52 14.05 -6.74 -2.50
CA CYS A 52 14.99 -5.67 -2.91
C CYS A 52 15.14 -4.51 -1.91
N LYS A 53 14.41 -4.52 -0.78
CA LYS A 53 14.42 -3.50 0.29
C LYS A 53 14.05 -2.07 -0.14
N LYS A 54 13.72 -1.83 -1.41
CA LYS A 54 13.22 -0.53 -1.89
C LYS A 54 11.91 -0.18 -1.19
N ARG A 55 11.77 1.10 -0.84
CA ARG A 55 10.62 1.64 -0.13
C ARG A 55 9.59 2.20 -1.10
N SER A 56 8.33 1.95 -0.80
CA SER A 56 7.19 2.41 -1.58
C SER A 56 6.07 2.86 -0.65
N ARG A 57 5.21 3.75 -1.15
CA ARG A 57 4.02 4.20 -0.44
C ARG A 57 2.83 3.40 -0.94
N ILE A 58 2.30 2.52 -0.10
CA ILE A 58 1.19 1.63 -0.43
C ILE A 58 -0.12 2.33 -0.11
N ILE A 59 -1.01 2.43 -1.09
CA ILE A 59 -2.35 2.97 -0.93
C ILE A 59 -3.26 1.84 -0.45
N THR A 60 -3.89 2.03 0.71
CA THR A 60 -4.83 1.07 1.29
C THR A 60 -6.17 1.18 0.54
N PRO A 61 -6.67 0.11 -0.08
CA PRO A 61 -7.98 0.12 -0.73
C PRO A 61 -9.09 0.27 0.32
N ASP A 62 -10.27 0.73 -0.11
CA ASP A 62 -11.46 1.04 0.72
C ASP A 62 -11.39 2.28 1.61
N MET A 63 -10.27 3.00 1.67
CA MET A 63 -10.21 4.32 2.36
C MET A 63 -10.72 5.47 1.47
N HIS A 64 -10.88 5.21 0.17
CA HIS A 64 -11.50 6.11 -0.82
C HIS A 64 -12.95 5.68 -1.15
N HIS A 65 -13.69 5.14 -0.17
CA HIS A 65 -15.11 4.82 -0.35
C HIS A 65 -16.01 6.06 -0.20
N THR A 66 -15.68 7.13 -0.93
CA THR A 66 -16.60 8.23 -1.24
C THR A 66 -16.54 8.62 -2.72
N ALA A 67 -16.25 7.68 -3.60
CA ALA A 67 -16.52 7.84 -5.02
C ALA A 67 -16.52 6.44 -5.63
N TYR A 68 -17.71 5.89 -5.85
CA TYR A 68 -18.11 4.84 -6.80
C TYR A 68 -19.33 4.13 -6.20
N THR A 69 -20.38 4.94 -6.02
CA THR A 69 -21.74 4.44 -5.91
C THR A 69 -22.09 3.82 -7.27
N SER A 70 -22.24 2.50 -7.23
CA SER A 70 -23.26 1.69 -7.89
C SER A 70 -23.74 2.12 -9.29
N VAL A 71 -23.46 1.25 -10.26
CA VAL A 71 -24.30 1.05 -11.45
C VAL A 71 -25.55 0.29 -11.03
#